data_AF-A0A7U9SJX5-F1
#
_entry.id   AF-A0A7U9SJX5-F1
#
_cell.length_a   1.000
_cell.length_b   1.000
_cell.length_c   1.000
_cell.angle_alpha   90.00
_cell.angle_beta   90.00
_cell.angle_gamma   90.00
#
_symmetry.space_group_name_H-M   'P 1'
#
loop_
_entity.id
_entity.type
_entity.pdbx_description
1 polymer ?
#
loop_
_entity_poly.entity_id
_entity_poly.type
_entity_poly.pdbx_seq_one_letter_code
_entity_poly.pdbx_strand_id
1 'polypeptide(L)'
;MKISKILFYFFMFLPLPVTLAALVFLPEQIPAHFDMDNQVTRWGSKYETLIFPAVTIIFGLIMLGISKFPDNRENNQEKVCIITGIFFLFIFNAVTGYFLYIDFIKAEDLSAVFIDIYQLVFGLFGIFMIVIGSLMPKLGMNSVIGLRTQWSMKNETTWEKSRRFGVFGRPAAFPSYQYFLYI
;
A
#
# COMPACT_ATOMS: atom_id res chain seq x y z
N MET A 1 -16.37 9.47 -0.18
CA MET A 1 -15.65 9.29 1.10
C MET A 1 -16.25 8.23 2.00
N LYS A 2 -17.57 8.19 2.23
CA LYS A 2 -18.20 7.16 3.11
C LYS A 2 -17.84 5.73 2.68
N ILE A 3 -18.00 5.40 1.39
CA ILE A 3 -17.68 4.08 0.83
C ILE A 3 -16.20 3.70 1.05
N SER A 4 -15.27 4.60 0.72
CA SER A 4 -13.82 4.35 0.91
C SER A 4 -13.46 4.09 2.37
N LYS A 5 -14.07 4.81 3.31
CA LYS A 5 -13.85 4.55 4.74
C LYS A 5 -14.42 3.19 5.18
N ILE A 6 -15.59 2.81 4.69
CA ILE A 6 -16.18 1.49 4.95
C ILE A 6 -15.25 0.39 4.41
N LEU A 7 -14.75 0.53 3.18
CA LEU A 7 -13.79 -0.40 2.59
C LEU A 7 -12.49 -0.46 3.38
N PHE A 8 -11.99 0.68 3.85
CA PHE A 8 -10.78 0.75 4.68
C PHE A 8 -10.96 -0.06 5.97
N TYR A 9 -12.04 0.19 6.73
CA TYR A 9 -12.31 -0.57 7.95
C TYR A 9 -12.56 -2.04 7.66
N PHE A 10 -13.24 -2.37 6.57
CA PHE A 10 -13.44 -3.73 6.12
C PHE A 10 -12.10 -4.45 5.93
N PHE A 11 -11.20 -3.95 5.09
CA PHE A 11 -9.90 -4.57 4.86
C PHE A 11 -8.98 -4.56 6.09
N MET A 12 -9.14 -3.57 6.97
CA MET A 12 -8.38 -3.49 8.22
C MET A 12 -8.76 -4.60 9.20
N PHE A 13 -10.05 -4.89 9.33
CA PHE A 13 -10.53 -5.89 10.28
C PHE A 13 -10.74 -7.27 9.67
N LEU A 14 -10.83 -7.42 8.34
CA LEU A 14 -11.01 -8.69 7.64
C LEU A 14 -9.99 -9.80 7.97
N PRO A 15 -8.68 -9.55 8.10
CA PRO A 15 -7.73 -10.64 8.30
C PRO A 15 -7.89 -11.29 9.69
N LEU A 16 -8.45 -10.60 10.68
CA LEU A 16 -8.65 -11.14 12.02
C LEU A 16 -9.70 -12.28 12.09
N PRO A 17 -10.96 -12.12 11.66
CA PRO A 17 -11.91 -13.22 11.64
C PRO A 17 -11.49 -14.33 10.68
N VAL A 18 -10.82 -14.00 9.56
CA VAL A 18 -10.32 -15.00 8.61
C VAL A 18 -9.24 -15.88 9.25
N THR A 19 -8.25 -15.29 9.90
CA THR A 19 -7.19 -16.05 10.60
C THR A 19 -7.76 -16.85 11.78
N LEU A 20 -8.67 -16.27 12.57
CA LEU A 20 -9.34 -17.00 13.66
C LEU A 20 -10.13 -18.21 13.16
N ALA A 21 -10.84 -18.08 12.04
CA ALA A 21 -11.52 -19.22 11.42
C ALA A 21 -10.52 -20.26 10.90
N ALA A 22 -9.42 -19.81 10.29
CA ALA A 22 -8.38 -20.69 9.78
C ALA A 22 -7.69 -21.49 10.91
N LEU A 23 -7.48 -20.91 12.09
CA LEU A 23 -6.85 -21.59 13.24
C LEU A 23 -7.53 -22.90 13.66
N VAL A 24 -8.82 -23.07 13.35
CA VAL A 24 -9.57 -24.31 13.60
C VAL A 24 -9.11 -25.45 12.70
N PHE A 25 -8.74 -25.12 11.47
CA PHE A 25 -8.31 -26.08 10.44
C PHE A 25 -6.80 -26.20 10.32
N LEU A 26 -6.04 -25.21 10.84
CA LEU A 26 -4.60 -25.22 10.80
C LEU A 26 -4.01 -26.31 11.73
N PRO A 27 -2.95 -26.99 11.27
CA PRO A 27 -2.21 -27.93 12.09
C PRO A 27 -1.55 -27.24 13.29
N GLU A 28 -1.21 -27.97 14.35
CA GLU A 28 -0.59 -27.37 15.55
C GLU A 28 0.76 -26.71 15.25
N GLN A 29 1.50 -27.27 14.29
CA GLN A 29 2.77 -26.75 13.80
C GLN A 29 2.66 -26.33 12.33
N ILE A 30 3.19 -25.15 12.03
CA ILE A 30 3.20 -24.51 10.71
C ILE A 30 4.62 -24.08 10.33
N PRO A 31 4.96 -23.99 9.03
CA PRO A 31 6.24 -23.48 8.59
C PRO A 31 6.37 -21.99 8.94
N ALA A 32 7.39 -21.64 9.72
CA ALA A 32 7.55 -20.30 10.28
C ALA A 32 8.80 -19.57 9.78
N HIS A 33 9.71 -20.27 9.09
CA HIS A 33 10.85 -19.67 8.41
C HIS A 33 11.31 -20.55 7.25
N PHE A 34 11.71 -19.91 6.15
CA PHE A 34 12.26 -20.55 4.95
C PHE A 34 13.67 -20.03 4.68
N ASP A 35 14.55 -20.88 4.17
CA ASP A 35 15.90 -20.48 3.75
C ASP A 35 15.91 -19.85 2.34
N MET A 36 17.12 -19.57 1.83
CA MET A 36 17.30 -19.04 0.47
C MET A 36 17.00 -20.08 -0.63
N ASP A 37 16.97 -21.36 -0.28
CA ASP A 37 16.65 -22.48 -1.17
C ASP A 37 15.15 -22.84 -1.09
N ASN A 38 14.33 -21.96 -0.49
CA ASN A 38 12.88 -22.10 -0.34
C ASN A 38 12.43 -23.28 0.53
N GLN A 39 13.31 -23.83 1.36
CA GLN A 39 13.03 -24.95 2.26
C GLN A 39 12.69 -24.48 3.67
N VAL A 40 11.78 -25.18 4.33
CA VAL A 40 11.42 -24.89 5.73
C VAL A 40 12.58 -25.19 6.67
N THR A 41 13.01 -24.17 7.41
CA THR A 41 14.08 -24.29 8.42
C THR A 41 13.55 -24.23 9.85
N ARG A 42 12.37 -23.65 10.06
CA ARG A 42 11.73 -23.56 11.38
C ARG A 42 10.24 -23.86 11.30
N TRP A 43 9.78 -24.71 12.20
CA TRP A 43 8.37 -24.90 12.48
C TRP A 43 7.96 -24.08 13.71
N GLY A 44 6.82 -23.40 13.62
CA GLY A 44 6.27 -22.56 14.67
C GLY A 44 4.87 -23.01 15.06
N SER A 45 4.32 -22.37 16.09
CA SER A 45 2.94 -22.63 16.49
C SER A 45 1.95 -21.97 15.53
N LYS A 46 0.79 -22.59 15.28
CA LYS A 46 -0.28 -21.94 14.48
C LYS A 46 -0.70 -20.57 14.99
N TYR A 47 -0.53 -20.28 16.29
CA TYR A 47 -0.85 -18.97 16.86
C TYR A 47 0.08 -17.85 16.38
N GLU A 48 1.26 -18.17 15.83
CA GLU A 48 2.15 -17.17 15.23
C GLU A 48 1.49 -16.47 14.02
N THR A 49 0.52 -17.11 13.35
CA THR A 49 -0.27 -16.49 12.27
C THR A 49 -1.08 -15.26 12.71
N LEU A 50 -1.37 -15.12 14.01
CA LEU A 50 -2.07 -13.96 14.56
C LEU A 50 -1.23 -12.68 14.54
N ILE A 51 0.07 -12.77 14.28
CA ILE A 51 0.94 -11.60 14.11
C ILE A 51 0.50 -10.80 12.86
N PHE A 52 0.14 -11.47 11.76
CA PHE A 52 -0.30 -10.81 10.52
C PHE A 52 -1.53 -9.89 10.68
N PRO A 53 -2.67 -10.34 11.25
CA PRO A 53 -3.82 -9.47 11.47
C PRO A 53 -3.51 -8.37 12.49
N ALA A 54 -2.70 -8.65 13.52
CA ALA A 54 -2.29 -7.64 14.49
C ALA A 54 -1.50 -6.50 13.83
N VAL A 55 -0.50 -6.82 13.01
CA VAL A 55 0.29 -5.83 12.24
C VAL A 55 -0.61 -5.06 11.28
N THR A 56 -1.55 -5.74 10.60
CA THR A 56 -2.49 -5.10 9.66
C THR A 56 -3.38 -4.07 10.36
N ILE A 57 -3.91 -4.39 11.54
CA ILE A 57 -4.74 -3.48 12.34
C ILE A 57 -3.90 -2.30 12.84
N ILE A 58 -2.71 -2.55 13.40
CA ILE A 58 -1.82 -1.48 13.87
C ILE A 58 -1.48 -0.51 12.74
N PHE A 59 -1.13 -1.04 11.56
CA PHE A 59 -0.86 -0.23 10.38
C PHE A 59 -2.10 0.58 9.94
N GLY A 60 -3.28 -0.03 9.94
CA GLY A 60 -4.55 0.65 9.65
C GLY A 60 -4.82 1.81 10.61
N LEU A 61 -4.56 1.63 11.91
CA LEU A 61 -4.70 2.69 12.92
C LEU A 61 -3.70 3.83 12.69
N ILE A 62 -2.44 3.52 12.36
CA ILE A 62 -1.42 4.53 12.05
C ILE A 62 -1.86 5.37 10.85
N MET A 63 -2.34 4.73 9.78
CA MET A 63 -2.83 5.44 8.59
C MET A 63 -4.05 6.32 8.89
N LEU A 64 -4.97 5.87 9.75
CA LEU A 64 -6.07 6.70 10.24
C LEU A 64 -5.57 7.91 11.03
N GLY A 65 -4.57 7.73 11.90
CA GLY A 65 -3.92 8.80 12.63
C GLY A 65 -3.32 9.86 11.71
N ILE A 66 -2.55 9.44 10.70
CA ILE A 66 -1.94 10.34 9.70
C ILE A 66 -3.03 11.08 8.89
N SER A 67 -4.11 10.38 8.52
CA SER A 67 -5.20 10.99 7.74
C SER A 67 -5.97 12.08 8.49
N LYS A 68 -6.03 11.99 9.83
CA LYS A 68 -6.72 12.94 10.71
C LYS A 68 -5.80 14.02 11.26
N PHE A 69 -4.49 13.94 11.01
CA PHE A 69 -3.56 14.93 11.50
C PHE A 69 -3.90 16.28 10.85
N PRO A 70 -4.17 17.34 11.64
CA PRO A 70 -4.61 18.61 11.12
C PRO A 70 -3.44 19.30 10.40
N ASP A 71 -3.37 19.13 9.08
CA ASP A 71 -2.58 20.02 8.24
C ASP A 71 -3.47 21.20 7.83
N ASN A 72 -2.96 22.42 8.01
CA ASN A 72 -3.69 23.68 7.80
C ASN A 72 -4.05 23.93 6.31
N ARG A 73 -3.81 22.96 5.41
CA ARG A 73 -3.68 23.22 3.98
C ARG A 73 -4.61 22.48 3.02
N GLU A 74 -5.26 21.34 3.31
CA GLU A 74 -6.12 20.74 2.26
C GLU A 74 -7.12 19.65 2.68
N ASN A 75 -8.34 19.78 2.16
CA ASN A 75 -9.46 18.83 2.30
C ASN A 75 -9.27 17.51 1.50
N ASN A 76 -8.19 17.38 0.72
CA ASN A 76 -7.92 16.21 -0.14
C ASN A 76 -6.89 15.23 0.44
N GLN A 77 -6.12 15.61 1.47
CA GLN A 77 -5.14 14.74 2.11
C GLN A 77 -5.77 13.47 2.69
N GLU A 78 -6.89 13.61 3.42
CA GLU A 78 -7.57 12.47 4.04
C GLU A 78 -7.98 11.44 2.97
N LYS A 79 -8.49 11.89 1.83
CA LYS A 79 -8.89 10.99 0.72
C LYS A 79 -7.70 10.22 0.18
N VAL A 80 -6.57 10.90 -0.02
CA VAL A 80 -5.33 10.29 -0.52
C VAL A 80 -4.82 9.24 0.46
N CYS A 81 -4.69 9.59 1.75
CA CYS A 81 -4.26 8.65 2.79
C CYS A 81 -5.17 7.43 2.88
N ILE A 82 -6.49 7.61 2.85
CA ILE A 82 -7.44 6.49 2.92
C ILE A 82 -7.34 5.60 1.67
N ILE A 83 -7.25 6.16 0.46
CA ILE A 83 -7.13 5.36 -0.77
C ILE A 83 -5.81 4.58 -0.79
N THR A 84 -4.71 5.23 -0.47
CA THR A 84 -3.39 4.59 -0.37
C THR A 84 -3.38 3.51 0.73
N GLY A 85 -4.02 3.78 1.86
CA GLY A 85 -4.13 2.83 2.96
C GLY A 85 -4.98 1.61 2.60
N ILE A 86 -6.12 1.75 1.90
CA ILE A 86 -6.90 0.62 1.38
C ILE A 86 -6.03 -0.30 0.54
N PHE A 87 -5.17 0.26 -0.30
CA PHE A 87 -4.29 -0.51 -1.15
C PHE A 87 -3.25 -1.33 -0.35
N PHE A 88 -2.56 -0.70 0.62
CA PHE A 88 -1.63 -1.43 1.47
C PHE A 88 -2.32 -2.50 2.32
N LEU A 89 -3.52 -2.20 2.84
CA LEU A 89 -4.33 -3.19 3.54
C LEU A 89 -4.71 -4.36 2.62
N PHE A 90 -5.03 -4.09 1.35
CA PHE A 90 -5.28 -5.15 0.37
C PHE A 90 -4.05 -6.04 0.15
N ILE A 91 -2.84 -5.46 0.03
CA ILE A 91 -1.60 -6.24 -0.03
C ILE A 91 -1.42 -7.09 1.22
N PHE A 92 -1.59 -6.54 2.42
CA PHE A 92 -1.45 -7.32 3.66
C PHE A 92 -2.46 -8.47 3.73
N ASN A 93 -3.69 -8.27 3.26
CA ASN A 93 -4.68 -9.35 3.17
C ASN A 93 -4.26 -10.42 2.16
N ALA A 94 -3.74 -10.05 0.99
CA ALA A 94 -3.24 -11.01 0.00
C ALA A 94 -2.05 -11.83 0.54
N VAL A 95 -1.10 -11.18 1.21
CA VAL A 95 0.04 -11.85 1.87
C VAL A 95 -0.42 -12.75 3.02
N THR A 96 -1.37 -12.29 3.84
CA THR A 96 -1.95 -13.12 4.91
C THR A 96 -2.64 -14.36 4.33
N GLY A 97 -3.41 -14.21 3.26
CA GLY A 97 -4.05 -15.33 2.57
C GLY A 97 -3.05 -16.32 1.98
N TYR A 98 -1.94 -15.82 1.43
CA TYR A 98 -0.84 -16.65 0.95
C TYR A 98 -0.23 -17.49 2.07
N PHE A 99 0.15 -16.86 3.20
CA PHE A 99 0.72 -17.60 4.33
C PHE A 99 -0.26 -18.62 4.92
N LEU A 100 -1.54 -18.25 5.08
CA LEU A 100 -2.55 -19.21 5.54
C LEU A 100 -2.69 -20.42 4.60
N TYR A 101 -2.56 -20.22 3.29
CA TYR A 101 -2.56 -21.31 2.32
C TYR A 101 -1.34 -22.23 2.49
N ILE A 102 -0.14 -21.64 2.60
CA ILE A 102 1.12 -22.36 2.84
C ILE A 102 1.05 -23.17 4.15
N ASP A 103 0.52 -22.56 5.21
CA ASP A 103 0.35 -23.18 6.52
C ASP A 103 -0.63 -24.34 6.49
N PHE A 104 -1.71 -24.21 5.71
CA PHE A 104 -2.73 -25.25 5.57
C PHE A 104 -2.19 -26.49 4.85
N ILE A 105 -1.42 -26.30 3.77
CA ILE A 105 -0.82 -27.41 3.02
C ILE A 105 0.47 -27.95 3.63
N LYS A 106 0.99 -27.31 4.69
CA LYS A 106 2.30 -27.60 5.30
C LYS A 106 3.41 -27.67 4.26
N ALA A 107 3.53 -26.64 3.42
CA ALA A 107 4.54 -26.66 2.36
C ALA A 107 5.94 -26.67 2.98
N GLU A 108 6.69 -27.74 2.71
CA GLU A 108 8.11 -27.83 3.08
C GLU A 108 9.01 -27.13 2.06
N ASP A 109 8.53 -27.05 0.82
CA ASP A 109 9.22 -26.45 -0.31
C ASP A 109 8.31 -25.42 -1.00
N LEU A 110 8.69 -24.15 -0.96
CA LEU A 110 7.95 -23.07 -1.64
C LEU A 110 8.13 -23.10 -3.16
N SER A 111 9.19 -23.73 -3.69
CA SER A 111 9.43 -23.81 -5.13
C SER A 111 8.42 -24.71 -5.85
N ALA A 112 7.81 -25.64 -5.12
CA ALA A 112 6.73 -26.49 -5.62
C ALA A 112 5.38 -25.75 -5.71
N VAL A 113 5.28 -24.55 -5.12
CA VAL A 113 4.06 -23.73 -5.15
C VAL A 113 4.03 -22.92 -6.45
N PHE A 114 2.88 -22.93 -7.13
CA PHE A 114 2.70 -22.28 -8.43
C PHE A 114 2.98 -20.77 -8.43
N ILE A 115 2.86 -20.11 -7.27
CA ILE A 115 3.04 -18.65 -7.12
C ILE A 115 4.11 -18.41 -6.06
N ASP A 116 5.19 -17.79 -6.49
CA ASP A 116 6.26 -17.30 -5.61
C ASP A 116 5.77 -16.05 -4.83
N ILE A 117 6.11 -15.98 -3.55
CA ILE A 117 5.84 -14.82 -2.69
C ILE A 117 6.40 -13.53 -3.29
N TYR A 118 7.59 -13.58 -3.91
CA TYR A 118 8.20 -12.41 -4.54
C TYR A 118 7.36 -11.93 -5.73
N GLN A 119 6.91 -12.85 -6.58
CA GLN A 119 6.06 -12.53 -7.72
C GLN A 119 4.71 -11.93 -7.27
N LEU A 120 4.12 -12.47 -6.20
CA LEU A 120 2.88 -11.94 -5.63
C LEU A 120 3.08 -10.51 -5.12
N VAL A 121 4.08 -10.27 -4.27
CA VAL A 121 4.31 -8.96 -3.65
C VAL A 121 4.75 -7.92 -4.68
N PHE A 122 5.74 -8.23 -5.52
CA PHE A 122 6.22 -7.31 -6.56
C PHE A 122 5.18 -7.10 -7.66
N GLY A 123 4.39 -8.11 -8.02
CA GLY A 123 3.29 -7.98 -8.97
C GLY A 123 2.21 -7.03 -8.47
N LEU A 124 1.76 -7.20 -7.22
CA LEU A 124 0.80 -6.29 -6.58
C LEU A 124 1.39 -4.87 -6.46
N PHE A 125 2.66 -4.74 -6.08
CA PHE A 125 3.33 -3.45 -6.00
C PHE A 125 3.52 -2.78 -7.38
N GLY A 126 3.70 -3.55 -8.45
CA GLY A 126 3.70 -3.03 -9.82
C GLY A 126 2.34 -2.44 -10.20
N ILE A 127 1.26 -3.17 -9.91
CA ILE A 127 -0.12 -2.70 -10.12
C ILE A 127 -0.37 -1.42 -9.30
N PHE A 128 0.12 -1.36 -8.06
CA PHE A 128 0.05 -0.17 -7.22
C PHE A 128 0.60 1.07 -7.91
N MET A 129 1.82 0.96 -8.45
CA MET A 129 2.54 2.08 -9.04
C MET A 129 1.81 2.59 -10.29
N ILE A 130 1.23 1.68 -11.08
CA ILE A 130 0.38 2.03 -12.22
C ILE A 130 -0.88 2.77 -11.75
N VAL A 131 -1.56 2.26 -10.72
CA VAL A 131 -2.79 2.87 -10.18
C VAL A 131 -2.51 4.25 -9.58
N ILE A 132 -1.47 4.40 -8.76
CA ILE A 132 -1.06 5.69 -8.20
C ILE A 132 -0.67 6.65 -9.31
N GLY A 133 0.13 6.21 -10.28
CA GLY A 133 0.53 7.04 -11.42
C GLY A 133 -0.69 7.56 -12.20
N SER A 134 -1.71 6.72 -12.38
CA SER A 134 -2.97 7.09 -13.05
C SER A 134 -3.87 8.00 -12.21
N LEU A 135 -3.85 7.87 -10.89
CA LEU A 135 -4.64 8.71 -9.97
C LEU A 135 -3.97 10.08 -9.72
N MET A 136 -2.64 10.17 -9.82
CA MET A 136 -1.86 11.36 -9.52
C MET A 136 -2.35 12.65 -10.22
N PRO A 137 -2.75 12.66 -11.51
CA PRO A 137 -3.28 13.86 -12.17
C PRO A 137 -4.66 14.29 -11.69
N LYS A 138 -5.45 13.36 -11.11
CA LYS A 138 -6.83 13.59 -10.66
C LYS A 138 -6.91 14.03 -9.19
N LEU A 139 -5.86 13.77 -8.42
CA LEU A 139 -5.77 14.15 -7.02
C LEU A 139 -5.31 15.60 -6.92
N GLY A 140 -6.11 16.48 -6.31
CA GLY A 140 -5.76 17.88 -6.04
C GLY A 140 -4.46 18.05 -5.23
N MET A 141 -4.06 19.30 -4.99
CA MET A 141 -2.94 19.58 -4.10
C MET A 141 -3.16 18.89 -2.74
N ASN A 142 -2.10 18.25 -2.27
CA ASN A 142 -2.11 17.50 -1.02
C ASN A 142 -0.68 17.41 -0.45
N SER A 143 -0.59 17.15 0.84
CA SER A 143 0.68 17.13 1.56
C SER A 143 1.34 15.75 1.66
N VAL A 144 0.90 14.74 0.91
CA VAL A 144 1.34 13.35 1.12
C VAL A 144 1.93 12.74 -0.15
N ILE A 145 1.36 13.02 -1.32
CA ILE A 145 1.74 12.42 -2.60
C ILE A 145 1.95 13.52 -3.65
N GLY A 146 3.13 13.55 -4.26
CA GLY A 146 3.46 14.50 -5.33
C GLY A 146 4.95 14.83 -5.45
N LEU A 147 5.30 15.55 -6.53
CA LEU A 147 6.61 16.20 -6.68
C LEU A 147 6.61 17.52 -5.88
N ARG A 148 7.13 17.47 -4.65
CA ARG A 148 7.01 18.56 -3.68
C ARG A 148 8.24 19.46 -3.71
N THR A 149 8.37 20.24 -4.77
CA THR A 149 9.35 21.33 -4.82
C THR A 149 8.70 22.65 -4.37
N GLN A 150 9.51 23.59 -3.87
CA GLN A 150 9.04 24.93 -3.50
C GLN A 150 8.27 25.61 -4.64
N TRP A 151 8.61 25.29 -5.89
CA TRP A 151 7.97 25.81 -7.08
C TRP A 151 6.63 25.11 -7.38
N SER A 152 6.55 23.78 -7.20
CA SER A 152 5.32 23.02 -7.46
C SER A 152 4.18 23.36 -6.49
N MET A 153 4.53 23.73 -5.25
CA MET A 153 3.56 24.10 -4.21
C MET A 153 3.14 25.58 -4.24
N LYS A 154 3.59 26.37 -5.23
CA LYS A 154 3.38 27.83 -5.26
C LYS A 154 1.95 28.22 -5.64
N ASN A 155 1.32 27.49 -6.55
CA ASN A 155 -0.08 27.67 -6.95
C ASN A 155 -0.64 26.39 -7.62
N GLU A 156 -1.97 26.29 -7.70
CA GLU A 156 -2.66 25.10 -8.21
C GLU A 156 -2.34 24.79 -9.68
N THR A 157 -2.13 25.83 -10.50
CA THR A 157 -1.75 25.70 -11.91
C THR A 157 -0.34 25.15 -12.11
N THR A 158 0.62 25.50 -11.26
CA THR A 158 1.98 24.93 -11.31
C THR A 158 1.96 23.48 -10.81
N TRP A 159 1.17 23.20 -9.77
CA TRP A 159 0.94 21.85 -9.28
C TRP A 159 0.31 20.95 -10.36
N GLU A 160 -0.68 21.43 -11.14
CA GLU A 160 -1.24 20.71 -12.32
C GLU A 160 -0.19 20.43 -13.40
N LYS A 161 0.65 21.41 -13.73
CA LYS A 161 1.69 21.26 -14.76
C LYS A 161 2.77 20.26 -14.34
N SER A 162 3.23 20.30 -13.09
CA SER A 162 4.19 19.33 -12.55
C SER A 162 3.64 17.90 -12.56
N ARG A 163 2.36 17.71 -12.22
CA ARG A 163 1.71 16.38 -12.24
C ARG A 163 1.54 15.81 -13.65
N ARG A 164 1.13 16.62 -14.63
CA ARG A 164 1.03 16.18 -16.04
C ARG A 164 2.39 15.80 -16.61
N PHE A 165 3.44 16.55 -16.25
CA PHE A 165 4.81 16.22 -16.64
C PHE A 165 5.25 14.87 -16.05
N GLY A 166 5.00 14.63 -14.76
CA GLY A 166 5.39 13.39 -14.08
C GLY A 166 4.73 12.13 -14.64
N VAL A 167 3.52 12.23 -15.21
CA VAL A 167 2.80 11.07 -15.77
C VAL A 167 3.06 10.84 -17.26
N PHE A 168 3.18 11.89 -18.06
CA PHE A 168 3.27 11.76 -19.53
C PHE A 168 4.64 12.06 -20.12
N GLY A 169 5.63 12.49 -19.32
CA GLY A 169 6.99 12.80 -19.82
C GLY A 169 7.04 13.89 -20.90
N ARG A 170 5.93 14.59 -21.18
CA ARG A 170 5.91 15.71 -22.12
C ARG A 170 6.43 16.92 -21.38
N PRO A 171 7.58 17.53 -21.77
CA PRO A 171 7.99 18.82 -21.24
C PRO A 171 6.82 19.79 -21.40
N ALA A 172 6.22 20.15 -20.27
CA ALA A 172 5.46 21.38 -20.22
C ALA A 172 6.51 22.44 -20.53
N ALA A 173 6.41 23.06 -21.71
CA ALA A 173 7.25 24.19 -22.06
C ALA A 173 7.23 25.14 -20.87
N PHE A 174 8.37 25.22 -20.17
CA PHE A 174 8.57 26.24 -19.15
C PHE A 174 8.34 27.55 -19.89
N PRO A 175 7.43 28.43 -19.43
CA PRO A 175 7.43 29.79 -19.92
C PRO A 175 8.82 30.30 -19.59
N SER A 176 9.61 30.57 -20.62
CA SER A 176 10.87 31.28 -20.51
C SER A 176 10.63 32.46 -19.59
N TYR A 177 11.37 32.52 -18.49
CA TYR A 177 11.45 33.72 -17.67
C TYR A 177 12.13 34.81 -18.52
N GLN A 178 11.36 35.46 -19.37
CA GLN A 178 11.80 36.54 -20.24
C GLN A 178 11.53 37.92 -19.63
N TYR A 179 11.63 38.03 -18.30
CA TYR A 179 11.51 39.30 -17.58
C TYR A 179 12.58 39.41 -16.48
N PHE A 180 13.85 39.26 -16.86
CA PHE A 180 14.98 39.63 -16.01
C PHE A 180 16.12 40.22 -16.86
N LEU A 181 15.79 41.16 -17.75
CA LEU A 181 16.77 42.04 -18.40
C LEU A 181 16.04 43.32 -18.85
N TYR A 182 15.79 44.21 -17.90
CA TYR A 182 15.72 45.66 -18.13
C TYR A 182 16.15 46.34 -16.81
N ILE A 183 17.46 46.51 -16.67
CA ILE A 183 18.04 47.74 -16.12
C ILE A 183 18.01 48.75 -17.27
#